data_AF-A0A3D2ILX8-F1
#
_entry.id   AF-A0A3D2ILX8-F1
#
_cell.length_a   1.000
_cell.length_b   1.000
_cell.length_c   1.000
_cell.angle_alpha   90.00
_cell.angle_beta   90.00
_cell.angle_gamma   90.00
#
_symmetry.space_group_name_H-M   'P 1'
#
loop_
_entity.id
_entity.type
_entity.pdbx_description
1 polymer ?
#
loop_
_entity_poly.entity_id
_entity_poly.type
_entity_poly.pdbx_seq_one_letter_code
_entity_poly.pdbx_strand_id
1 'polypeptide(L)' 'DEIKVHFPTGREAITPGQAIVCYEGDDIVAGGWIKKVNVGMEDLISA' A
#
# COMPACT_ATOMS: atom_id res chain seq x y z
N ASP A 1 -5.99 0.34 -16.24
CA ASP A 1 -5.43 -0.67 -15.31
C ASP A 1 -5.42 -0.22 -13.87
N GLU A 2 -5.42 -1.19 -12.97
CA GLU A 2 -5.28 -1.01 -11.53
C GLU A 2 -4.44 -2.15 -10.94
N ILE A 3 -3.66 -1.84 -9.90
CA ILE A 3 -2.86 -2.82 -9.15
C ILE A 3 -3.36 -2.91 -7.71
N LYS A 4 -3.33 -4.11 -7.14
CA LYS A 4 -3.57 -4.32 -5.71
C LYS A 4 -2.23 -4.57 -5.04
N VAL A 5 -1.92 -3.76 -4.03
CA VAL A 5 -0.70 -3.89 -3.23
C VAL A 5 -1.11 -4.34 -1.83
N HIS A 6 -0.44 -5.37 -1.33
CA HIS A 6 -0.63 -5.86 0.03
C HIS A 6 0.68 -5.67 0.80
N PHE A 7 0.59 -5.05 1.97
CA PHE A 7 1.72 -4.95 2.88
C PHE A 7 1.66 -6.12 3.85
N PRO A 8 2.78 -6.83 4.10
CA PRO A 8 2.83 -7.94 5.04
C PRO A 8 2.66 -7.50 6.51
N THR A 9 2.68 -6.21 6.77
CA THR A 9 2.46 -5.61 8.09
C THR A 9 1.67 -4.33 7.92
N GLY A 10 0.75 -4.05 8.85
CA GLY A 10 -0.04 -2.84 8.88
C GLY A 10 0.79 -1.57 8.70
N ARG A 11 0.22 -0.60 7.97
CA ARG A 11 0.82 0.71 7.74
C ARG A 11 -0.19 1.79 8.08
N GLU A 12 0.28 2.77 8.84
CA GLU A 12 -0.55 3.90 9.23
C GLU A 12 -0.60 4.97 8.14
N ALA A 13 -1.64 5.79 8.18
CA ALA A 13 -1.78 7.02 7.39
C ALA A 13 -1.66 6.87 5.85
N ILE A 14 -1.92 5.69 5.29
CA ILE A 14 -2.08 5.52 3.84
C ILE A 14 -3.39 6.19 3.40
N THR A 15 -3.32 7.12 2.45
CA THR A 15 -4.50 7.89 2.00
C THR A 15 -4.63 7.93 0.47
N PRO A 16 -5.86 7.96 -0.07
CA PRO A 16 -6.07 8.20 -1.49
C PRO A 16 -5.44 9.51 -1.97
N GLY A 17 -4.87 9.51 -3.18
CA GLY A 17 -4.17 10.65 -3.75
C GLY A 17 -2.67 10.71 -3.41
N GLN A 18 -2.17 9.87 -2.50
CA GLN A 18 -0.74 9.65 -2.34
C GLN A 18 -0.20 8.72 -3.44
N ALA A 19 1.09 8.83 -3.73
CA ALA A 19 1.77 7.93 -4.66
C ALA A 19 2.22 6.65 -3.96
N ILE A 20 2.11 5.51 -4.65
CA ILE A 20 2.77 4.25 -4.30
C ILE A 20 3.92 4.02 -5.28
N VAL A 21 5.06 3.59 -4.76
CA VAL A 21 6.22 3.17 -5.55
C VAL A 21 6.70 1.83 -5.02
N CYS A 22 6.86 0.86 -5.90
CA CYS A 22 7.32 -0.48 -5.58
C CYS A 22 8.75 -0.65 -6.08
N TYR A 23 9.62 -1.11 -5.19
CA TYR A 23 11.03 -1.33 -5.47
C TYR A 23 11.40 -2.80 -5.33
N GLU A 24 12.33 -3.26 -6.17
CA GLU A 24 13.08 -4.50 -5.98
C GLU A 24 14.56 -4.14 -5.88
N GLY A 25 15.08 -4.09 -4.65
CA GLY A 25 16.39 -3.47 -4.40
C GLY A 25 16.37 -1.99 -4.76
N ASP A 26 17.23 -1.59 -5.71
CA ASP A 26 17.33 -0.22 -6.22
C ASP A 26 16.44 0.05 -7.45
N ASP A 27 15.83 -0.99 -8.01
CA ASP A 27 15.03 -0.88 -9.23
C ASP A 27 13.56 -0.56 -8.93
N ILE A 28 12.98 0.37 -9.71
CA ILE A 28 11.55 0.68 -9.66
C ILE A 28 10.81 -0.30 -10.56
N VAL A 29 9.94 -1.12 -9.97
CA VAL A 29 9.20 -2.18 -10.69
C VAL A 29 7.73 -1.84 -10.92
N ALA A 30 7.15 -0.96 -10.11
CA ALA A 30 5.79 -0.46 -10.30
C ALA A 30 5.56 0.87 -9.58
N GLY A 31 4.53 1.58 -9.99
CA GLY A 31 4.08 2.78 -9.29
C GLY A 31 2.69 3.22 -9.73
N GLY A 32 2.09 4.12 -8.95
CA GLY A 32 0.78 4.65 -9.26
C GLY A 32 0.23 5.56 -8.17
N TRP A 33 -1.02 5.94 -8.34
CA TRP A 33 -1.76 6.72 -7.36
C TRP A 33 -2.69 5.82 -6.56
N ILE A 34 -2.65 5.95 -5.24
CA ILE A 34 -3.53 5.21 -4.34
C ILE A 34 -4.95 5.73 -4.53
N LYS A 35 -5.87 4.85 -4.94
CA LYS A 35 -7.29 5.21 -5.13
C LYS A 35 -8.18 4.76 -3.97
N LYS A 36 -7.81 3.67 -3.30
CA LYS A 36 -8.59 3.05 -2.23
C LYS A 36 -7.66 2.34 -1.27
N VAL A 37 -8.00 2.37 0.02
CA VAL A 37 -7.31 1.66 1.09
C VAL A 37 -8.32 0.72 1.75
N ASN A 38 -7.94 -0.54 1.92
CA ASN A 38 -8.68 -1.52 2.71
C ASN A 38 -7.80 -1.90 3.89
N VAL A 39 -8.36 -1.87 5.10
CA VAL A 39 -7.68 -2.31 6.32
C VAL A 39 -8.30 -3.64 6.74
N GLY A 40 -7.47 -4.67 6.93
CA GLY A 40 -7.92 -5.97 7.43
C GLY A 40 -8.30 -5.88 8.90
N MET A 41 -9.28 -6.67 9.35
CA MET A 41 -9.70 -6.70 10.76
C MET A 41 -8.52 -7.03 11.69
N GLU A 42 -7.58 -7.83 11.21
CA GLU A 42 -6.35 -8.28 11.88
C GLU A 42 -5.33 -7.14 12.14
N ASP A 43 -5.27 -6.12 11.27
CA ASP A 43 -4.39 -4.95 11.47
C ASP A 43 -4.91 -4.01 12.57
N LEU A 44 -6.23 -4.02 12.84
CA LEU A 44 -6.87 -3.16 13.84
C LEU A 44 -6.77 -3.69 15.28
N ILE A 45 -6.50 -4.99 15.45
CA ILE A 45 -6.47 -5.65 16.76
C ILE A 45 -5.03 -5.67 17.33
N SER A 46 -4.04 -5.31 16.52
CA SER A 46 -2.61 -5.31 16.89
C SER A 46 -2.08 -3.93 17.32
N ALA A 47 -2.97 -2.93 17.50
CA ALA A 47 -2.65 -1.56 17.91
C ALA A 47 -2.89 -1.33 19.40
#